data_AF-A0A955ZQU2-F1
#
_entry.id   AF-A0A955ZQU2-F1
#
_cell.length_a   1.000
_cell.length_b   1.000
_cell.length_c   1.000
_cell.angle_alpha   90.00
_cell.angle_beta   90.00
_cell.angle_gamma   90.00
#
_symmetry.space_group_name_H-M   'P 1'
#
loop_
_entity.id
_entity.type
_entity.pdbx_description
1 polymer ?
#
loop_
_entity_poly.entity_id
_entity_poly.type
_entity_poly.pdbx_seq_one_letter_code
_entity_poly.pdbx_strand_id
1 'polypeptide(L)' 'MATKSISYQHHRFPSVIISHAVWLYHRCRLSFREVEEVFTDHGIIIPYESIRRWCLKFGPADSRRSRWGYP' A
#
# COMPACT_ATOMS: atom_id res chain seq x y z
N MET A 1 15.38 -21.50 -4.02
CA MET A 1 14.74 -20.24 -4.42
C MET A 1 13.85 -19.77 -3.28
N ALA A 2 14.38 -18.94 -2.37
CA ALA A 2 13.67 -18.57 -1.14
C ALA A 2 12.74 -17.38 -1.41
N THR A 3 11.43 -17.62 -1.46
CA THR A 3 10.43 -16.54 -1.41
C THR A 3 10.49 -15.92 -0.02
N LYS A 4 11.16 -14.77 0.09
CA LYS A 4 11.29 -14.01 1.34
C LYS A 4 9.88 -13.69 1.85
N SER A 5 9.42 -14.42 2.87
CA SER A 5 8.12 -14.18 3.51
C SER A 5 8.13 -12.75 4.04
N ILE A 6 7.26 -11.90 3.48
CA ILE A 6 7.13 -10.50 3.90
C ILE A 6 6.53 -10.53 5.30
N SER A 7 7.39 -10.49 6.32
CA SER A 7 6.96 -10.30 7.70
C SER A 7 6.54 -8.84 7.86
N TYR A 8 5.23 -8.62 8.05
CA TYR A 8 4.66 -7.31 8.38
C TYR A 8 4.76 -7.00 9.89
N GLN A 9 5.52 -7.79 10.65
CA GLN A 9 5.76 -7.55 12.07
C GLN A 9 6.53 -6.23 12.24
N HIS A 10 5.99 -5.33 13.07
CA HIS A 10 6.46 -3.96 13.37
C HIS A 10 6.03 -2.82 12.42
N HIS A 11 5.13 -3.06 11.45
CA HIS A 11 4.48 -1.94 10.77
C HIS A 11 3.29 -1.44 11.62
N ARG A 12 3.23 -0.12 11.88
CA ARG A 12 2.09 0.54 12.57
C ARG A 12 0.74 0.28 11.88
N PHE A 13 0.79 -0.12 10.61
CA PHE A 13 -0.37 -0.36 9.78
C PHE A 13 -0.39 -1.83 9.30
N PRO A 14 -1.55 -2.50 9.31
CA PRO A 14 -1.69 -3.84 8.74
C PRO A 14 -1.33 -3.86 7.25
N SER A 15 -0.87 -5.02 6.78
CA SER A 15 -0.47 -5.27 5.39
C SER A 15 -1.52 -4.90 4.36
N VAL A 16 -2.79 -5.06 4.71
CA VAL A 16 -3.94 -4.71 3.85
C VAL A 16 -3.96 -3.22 3.49
N ILE A 17 -3.64 -2.33 4.43
CA ILE A 17 -3.59 -0.87 4.20
C ILE A 17 -2.43 -0.54 3.25
N ILE A 18 -1.28 -1.19 3.46
CA ILE A 18 -0.08 -0.99 2.65
C ILE A 18 -0.35 -1.40 1.19
N SER A 19 -0.89 -2.60 0.98
CA SER A 19 -1.25 -3.07 -0.37
C SER A 19 -2.34 -2.22 -1.01
N HIS A 20 -3.33 -1.76 -0.23
CA HIS A 20 -4.38 -0.87 -0.74
C HIS A 20 -3.81 0.49 -1.19
N ALA A 21 -2.89 1.08 -0.43
CA ALA A 21 -2.23 2.34 -0.81
C ALA A 21 -1.38 2.20 -2.09
N VAL A 22 -0.63 1.09 -2.21
CA VAL A 22 0.17 0.80 -3.41
C VAL A 22 -0.73 0.54 -4.62
N TRP A 23 -1.87 -0.14 -4.43
CA TRP A 23 -2.86 -0.37 -5.47
C TRP A 23 -3.52 0.92 -5.95
N LEU A 24 -3.98 1.79 -5.04
CA LEU A 24 -4.59 3.08 -5.39
C LEU A 24 -3.63 3.94 -6.23
N TYR A 25 -2.33 3.93 -5.87
CA TYR A 25 -1.30 4.62 -6.64
C TYR A 25 -1.12 4.05 -8.05
N HIS A 26 -0.93 2.73 -8.18
CA HIS A 26 -0.60 2.10 -9.47
C HIS A 26 -1.81 1.88 -10.39
N ARG A 27 -2.99 1.55 -9.83
CA ARG A 27 -4.19 1.15 -10.57
C ARG A 27 -5.11 2.34 -10.86
N CYS A 28 -5.36 3.18 -9.86
CA CYS A 28 -6.25 4.34 -9.98
C CYS A 28 -5.52 5.60 -10.46
N ARG A 29 -4.19 5.55 -10.67
CA ARG A 29 -3.33 6.70 -11.02
C ARG A 29 -3.44 7.86 -10.04
N LEU A 30 -3.77 7.59 -8.78
CA LEU A 30 -3.89 8.60 -7.75
C LEU A 30 -2.51 9.12 -7.35
N SER A 31 -2.41 10.42 -7.06
CA SER A 31 -1.22 10.98 -6.43
C SER A 31 -1.16 10.55 -4.97
N PHE A 32 0.03 10.49 -4.38
CA PHE A 32 0.18 10.09 -2.97
C PHE A 32 -0.67 10.93 -1.99
N ARG A 33 -0.96 12.19 -2.35
CA ARG A 33 -1.84 13.08 -1.57
C ARG A 33 -3.30 12.64 -1.61
N GLU A 34 -3.80 12.31 -2.80
CA GLU A 34 -5.14 11.74 -2.96
C GLU A 34 -5.27 10.40 -2.21
N VAL A 35 -4.22 9.58 -2.23
CA VAL A 35 -4.20 8.33 -1.47
C VAL A 35 -4.27 8.61 0.03
N GLU A 36 -3.50 9.58 0.53
CA GLU A 36 -3.58 10.05 1.93
C GLU A 36 -4.99 10.55 2.29
N GLU A 37 -5.64 11.29 1.41
CA GLU A 37 -7.00 11.80 1.61
C GLU A 37 -8.03 10.67 1.67
N VAL A 38 -7.93 9.65 0.80
CA VAL A 38 -8.79 8.45 0.86
C VAL A 38 -8.65 7.75 2.20
N PHE A 39 -7.42 7.53 2.69
CA PHE A 39 -7.24 6.91 3.99
C PHE A 39 -7.72 7.80 5.13
N THR A 40 -7.57 9.12 5.01
CA THR A 40 -8.03 10.09 5.99
C THR A 40 -9.55 10.08 6.11
N ASP A 41 -10.28 9.99 4.99
CA ASP A 41 -11.75 9.82 4.96
C ASP A 41 -12.17 8.53 5.67
N HIS A 42 -11.41 7.45 5.48
CA HIS A 42 -11.58 6.19 6.20
C HIS A 42 -11.13 6.24 7.69
N GLY A 43 -10.73 7.41 8.21
CA GLY A 43 -10.28 7.59 9.60
C GLY A 43 -8.85 7.11 9.87
N ILE A 44 -8.05 6.86 8.83
CA ILE A 44 -6.69 6.35 8.90
C ILE A 44 -5.72 7.45 8.44
N ILE A 45 -5.03 8.07 9.39
CA ILE A 45 -4.07 9.13 9.09
C ILE A 45 -2.73 8.50 8.71
N ILE A 46 -2.41 8.46 7.41
CA ILE A 46 -1.16 7.92 6.89
C ILE A 46 -0.34 9.06 6.29
N PRO A 47 0.89 9.33 6.75
CA PRO A 47 1.69 10.38 6.16
C PRO A 47 2.16 9.99 4.75
N TYR A 48 2.17 10.96 3.84
CA TYR A 48 2.73 10.87 2.48
C TYR A 48 4.03 10.06 2.39
N GLU A 49 4.97 10.29 3.31
CA GLU A 49 6.26 9.60 3.33
C GLU A 49 6.13 8.08 3.56
N SER A 50 5.12 7.64 4.33
CA SER A 50 4.86 6.21 4.52
C SER A 50 4.35 5.58 3.24
N ILE A 51 3.42 6.24 2.54
CA ILE A 51 2.89 5.79 1.25
C ILE A 51 4.02 5.69 0.22
N ARG A 52 4.88 6.71 0.14
CA ARG A 52 6.05 6.71 -0.74
C ARG A 52 7.02 5.58 -0.41
N ARG A 53 7.34 5.35 0.87
CA ARG A 53 8.21 4.24 1.30
C ARG A 53 7.60 2.88 0.95
N TRP A 54 6.28 2.74 1.03
CA TRP A 54 5.59 1.50 0.64
C TRP A 54 5.61 1.27 -0.86
N CYS A 55 5.34 2.28 -1.68
CA CYS A 55 5.46 2.16 -3.14
C CYS A 55 6.89 1.80 -3.57
N LEU A 56 7.92 2.37 -2.92
CA LEU A 56 9.31 2.02 -3.20
C LEU A 56 9.68 0.59 -2.76
N LYS A 57 9.17 0.15 -1.61
CA LYS A 57 9.50 -1.16 -1.01
C LYS A 57 8.70 -2.32 -1.62
N PHE A 58 7.43 -2.08 -1.94
CA PHE A 58 6.46 -3.10 -2.36
C PHE A 58 6.00 -2.95 -3.81
N GLY A 59 6.23 -1.81 -4.48
CA GLY A 59 5.88 -1.58 -5.89
C GLY A 59 6.25 -2.73 -6.85
N PRO A 60 7.47 -3.30 -6.82
CA PRO A 60 7.86 -4.40 -7.72
C PRO A 60 7.31 -5.78 -7.33
N ALA A 61 6.77 -5.94 -6.11
CA ALA A 61 6.26 -7.20 -5.58
C ALA A 61 4.71 -7.26 -5.56
N ASP A 62 4.04 -6.12 -5.33
CA ASP A 62 2.59 -6.02 -5.21
C ASP A 62 1.90 -6.03 -6.59
N SER A 63 2.53 -5.42 -7.60
CA SER A 63 2.03 -5.37 -8.99
C SER A 63 1.83 -6.75 -9.65
N ARG A 64 2.44 -7.82 -9.11
CA ARG A 64 2.25 -9.21 -9.57
C ARG A 64 1.36 -10.06 -8.66
N ARG A 65 1.06 -9.64 -7.43
CA ARG A 65 0.46 -10.50 -6.41
C ARG A 65 -0.93 -10.08 -5.93
N SER A 66 -1.36 -8.85 -6.22
CA SER A 66 -2.70 -8.37 -5.87
C SER A 66 -3.77 -8.96 -6.79
N ARG A 67 -3.99 -10.28 -6.66
CA ARG A 67 -5.14 -11.05 -7.16
C ARG A 67 -6.32 -10.85 -6.20
N TRP A 68 -6.69 -9.61 -5.94
CA TRP A 68 -7.87 -9.31 -5.13
C TRP A 68 -8.83 -8.48 -5.98
N GLY A 69 -9.89 -9.13 -6.45
CA GLY A 69 -11.12 -8.45 -6.85
C GLY A 69 -11.85 -8.04 -5.59
N TYR A 70 -11.46 -6.93 -4.99
CA TYR A 70 -12.34 -6.24 -4.05
C TYR A 70 -13.42 -5.53 -4.88
N PRO A 71 -14.71 -5.74 -4.60
CA PRO A 71 -15.76 -4.82 -5.03
C PRO A 71 -15.59 -3.45 -4.37
#